data_AF-A0AA95MIH6-F1
#
_entry.id   AF-A0AA95MIH6-F1
#
_cell.length_a   1.000
_cell.length_b   1.000
_cell.length_c   1.000
_cell.angle_alpha   90.00
_cell.angle_beta   90.00
_cell.angle_gamma   90.00
#
_symmetry.space_group_name_H-M   'P 1'
#
loop_
_entity.id
_entity.type
_entity.pdbx_description
1 polymer ?
#
loop_
_entity_poly.entity_id
_entity_poly.type
_entity_poly.pdbx_seq_one_letter_code
_entity_poly.pdbx_strand_id
1 'polypeptide(L)' 'MDIRELKSKFIQSRDYNTDDVNALMDFAKKAYIQNEISIKEYRQLVRELENQGAVIPEIDIENSLIENT' A
#
# COMPACT_ATOMS: atom_id res chain seq x y z
N MET A 1 7.27 -8.64 -0.87
CA MET A 1 6.76 -7.69 -1.88
C MET A 1 7.39 -6.34 -1.60
N ASP A 2 8.16 -5.81 -2.55
CA ASP A 2 8.69 -4.44 -2.52
C ASP A 2 7.85 -3.48 -3.38
N ILE A 3 8.15 -2.17 -3.36
CA ILE A 3 7.36 -1.20 -4.13
C ILE A 3 7.47 -1.38 -5.65
N ARG A 4 8.58 -1.95 -6.14
CA ARG A 4 8.79 -2.17 -7.57
C ARG A 4 7.94 -3.35 -8.04
N GLU A 5 7.88 -4.41 -7.24
CA GLU A 5 6.98 -5.54 -7.42
C GLU A 5 5.51 -5.10 -7.30
N LEU A 6 5.17 -4.24 -6.33
CA LEU A 6 3.82 -3.66 -6.20
C LEU A 6 3.44 -2.88 -7.48
N LYS A 7 4.31 -2.00 -7.98
CA LYS A 7 4.09 -1.26 -9.23
C LYS A 7 3.97 -2.19 -10.43
N SER A 8 4.82 -3.21 -10.53
CA SER A 8 4.75 -4.19 -11.61
C SER A 8 3.43 -4.98 -11.57
N LYS A 9 3.00 -5.43 -10.39
CA LYS A 9 1.69 -6.08 -10.20
C LYS A 9 0.53 -5.14 -10.51
N PHE A 10 0.64 -3.86 -10.16
CA PHE A 10 -0.38 -2.87 -10.49
C PHE A 10 -0.55 -2.73 -12.01
N ILE A 11 0.55 -2.59 -12.75
CA ILE A 11 0.57 -2.49 -14.22
C ILE A 11 0.05 -3.77 -14.89
N GLN A 12 0.33 -4.94 -14.31
CA GLN A 12 -0.20 -6.21 -14.82
C GLN A 12 -1.69 -6.39 -14.50
N SER A 13 -2.14 -5.88 -13.35
CA SER A 13 -3.53 -5.97 -12.86
C SER A 13 -4.47 -4.99 -13.56
N ARG A 14 -3.97 -3.81 -13.87
CA ARG A 14 -4.66 -2.74 -14.57
C ARG A 14 -3.72 -2.33 -15.68
N ASP A 15 -4.15 -2.50 -16.93
CA ASP A 15 -3.45 -2.18 -18.19
C ASP A 15 -3.09 -0.67 -18.34
N TYR A 16 -2.77 0.01 -17.23
CA TYR A 16 -2.49 1.42 -17.12
C TYR A 16 -1.38 1.66 -16.10
N ASN A 17 -0.37 2.42 -16.52
CA ASN A 17 0.71 2.87 -15.65
C ASN A 17 0.21 4.01 -14.78
N THR A 18 0.24 3.85 -13.46
CA THR A 18 -0.09 4.93 -12.53
C THR A 18 1.17 5.40 -11.79
N ASP A 19 1.50 6.67 -11.95
CA ASP A 19 2.46 7.38 -11.09
C ASP A 19 1.76 7.96 -9.84
N ASP A 20 0.44 7.80 -9.73
CA ASP A 20 -0.32 8.22 -8.55
C ASP A 20 -0.04 7.29 -7.37
N VAL A 21 0.74 7.81 -6.43
CA VAL A 21 1.18 7.13 -5.21
C VAL A 21 -0.02 6.77 -4.31
N ASN A 22 -1.13 7.53 -4.37
CA ASN A 22 -2.35 7.20 -3.64
C ASN A 22 -3.05 5.98 -4.24
N ALA A 23 -3.09 5.88 -5.58
CA ALA A 23 -3.63 4.69 -6.25
C ALA A 23 -2.83 3.42 -5.92
N LEU A 24 -1.51 3.56 -5.77
CA LEU A 24 -0.65 2.46 -5.30
C LEU A 24 -0.91 2.09 -3.83
N MET A 25 -1.21 3.08 -2.98
CA MET A 25 -1.61 2.85 -1.58
C MET A 25 -2.91 2.04 -1.49
N ASP A 26 -3.92 2.42 -2.28
CA ASP A 26 -5.19 1.69 -2.34
C ASP A 26 -4.99 0.25 -2.83
N PHE A 27 -4.10 0.06 -3.80
CA PHE A 27 -3.77 -1.28 -4.29
C PHE A 27 -3.03 -2.12 -3.24
N ALA A 28 -2.08 -1.54 -2.52
CA ALA A 28 -1.39 -2.22 -1.42
C ALA A 28 -2.37 -2.61 -0.30
N LYS A 29 -3.31 -1.71 0.07
CA LYS A 29 -4.40 -2.00 1.01
C LYS A 29 -5.23 -3.18 0.55
N LYS A 30 -5.66 -3.17 -0.72
CA LYS A 30 -6.46 -4.26 -1.30
C LYS A 30 -5.73 -5.60 -1.28
N ALA A 31 -4.45 -5.63 -1.70
CA ALA A 31 -3.62 -6.83 -1.68
C ALA A 31 -3.49 -7.41 -0.26
N TYR A 32 -3.36 -6.54 0.75
CA TYR A 32 -3.33 -6.97 2.16
C TYR A 32 -4.67 -7.58 2.61
N ILE A 33 -5.80 -6.92 2.32
CA ILE A 33 -7.15 -7.42 2.67
C ILE A 33 -7.43 -8.77 1.99
N GLN A 34 -6.90 -8.97 0.78
CA GLN A 34 -7.03 -10.23 0.04
C GLN A 34 -6.03 -11.31 0.49
N ASN A 35 -5.22 -11.07 1.52
CA ASN A 35 -4.13 -11.94 1.98
C ASN A 35 -3.10 -12.27 0.89
N GLU A 36 -2.97 -11.43 -0.14
CA GLU A 36 -1.94 -11.59 -1.18
C GLU A 36 -0.55 -11.16 -0.68
N ILE A 37 -0.53 -10.30 0.35
CA ILE A 37 0.68 -9.88 1.05
C ILE A 37 0.49 -9.95 2.55
N SER A 38 1.60 -10.16 3.26
CA SER A 38 1.66 -10.14 4.71
C SER A 38 1.58 -8.70 5.26
N ILE A 39 1.23 -8.59 6.54
CA ILE A 39 1.25 -7.32 7.27
C ILE A 39 2.63 -6.64 7.26
N LYS A 40 3.72 -7.43 7.21
CA LYS A 40 5.08 -6.90 7.16
C LYS A 40 5.34 -6.20 5.83
N GLU A 41 4.95 -6.83 4.73
CA GLU A 41 5.08 -6.27 3.38
C GLU A 41 4.18 -5.05 3.22
N TYR A 42 2.93 -5.13 3.69
CA TYR A 42 2.01 -3.99 3.67
C TYR A 42 2.60 -2.77 4.42
N ARG A 43 3.11 -2.96 5.64
CA ARG A 43 3.74 -1.87 6.40
C ARG A 43 4.97 -1.27 5.72
N GLN A 44 5.77 -2.09 5.02
CA GLN A 44 6.91 -1.59 4.26
C GLN A 44 6.46 -0.73 3.07
N LEU A 45 5.45 -1.19 2.33
CA LEU A 45 4.90 -0.48 1.19
C LEU A 45 4.25 0.85 1.61
N VAL A 46 3.45 0.84 2.68
CA VAL A 46 2.83 2.06 3.22
C VAL A 46 3.89 3.11 3.52
N ARG A 47 4.95 2.76 4.26
CA ARG A 47 6.03 3.70 4.57
C ARG A 47 6.72 4.26 3.34
N GLU A 48 6.95 3.42 2.33
CA GLU A 48 7.63 3.84 1.11
C GLU A 48 6.73 4.73 0.24
N LEU A 49 5.42 4.47 0.23
CA LEU A 49 4.41 5.28 -0.45
C LEU A 49 4.21 6.62 0.26
N GLU A 50 4.15 6.66 1.59
CA GLU A 50 4.13 7.90 2.39
C GLU A 50 5.37 8.76 2.13
N ASN A 51 6.56 8.15 2.08
CA ASN A 51 7.80 8.85 1.71
C ASN A 51 7.78 9.42 0.28
N GLN A 52 6.95 8.85 -0.61
CA GLN A 52 6.73 9.34 -1.97
C GLN A 52 5.59 10.36 -2.07
N GLY A 53 4.95 10.72 -0.94
CA GLY A 53 3.88 11.72 -0.87
C GLY A 53 2.47 11.16 -0.90
N ALA A 54 2.28 9.85 -0.73
CA ALA A 54 0.94 9.30 -0.49
C ALA A 54 0.39 9.84 0.83
N VAL A 55 -0.89 10.20 0.82
CA VAL A 55 -1.59 10.67 2.00
C VAL A 55 -2.66 9.66 2.36
N ILE A 56 -2.55 9.07 3.54
CA ILE A 56 -3.66 8.31 4.12
C ILE A 56 -4.58 9.33 4.80
N PRO A 57 -5.87 9.40 4.43
CA PRO A 57 -6.82 10.22 5.16
C PRO A 57 -6.80 9.81 6.64
N GLU A 58 -6.59 10.77 7.55
CA GLU A 58 -6.42 10.55 9.00
C GLU A 58 -7.57 9.78 9.66
N ILE A 59 -8.70 9.61 8.96
CA ILE A 59 -9.92 8.94 9.40
C ILE A 59 -9.70 7.42 9.66
N ASP A 60 -8.66 6.81 9.10
CA ASP A 60 -8.34 5.38 9.32
C ASP A 60 -7.40 5.12 10.52
N ILE A 61 -6.87 6.16 11.18
CA ILE A 61 -5.86 6.00 12.26
C ILE A 61 -6.49 5.50 13.57
N GLU A 62 -7.80 5.66 13.76
CA GLU A 62 -8.48 5.27 15.00
C GLU A 62 -8.57 3.74 15.22
N ASN A 63 -8.28 2.94 14.17
CA ASN A 63 -8.07 1.50 14.27
C ASN A 63 -6.65 1.09 13.85
N SER A 64 -5.65 1.94 14.12
CA SER A 64 -4.26 1.57 13.95
C SER A 64 -4.00 0.30 14.75
N LEU A 65 -3.87 -0.84 14.04
CA LEU A 65 -3.43 -2.15 14.54
C LEU A 65 -1.94 -2.10 14.98
N ILE A 66 -1.51 -0.95 15.48
CA ILE A 66 -0.21 -0.63 16.04
C ILE A 66 -0.45 -0.22 17.50
N GLU A 67 -1.13 -1.07 18.26
CA GLU A 67 -0.80 -1.18 19.68
C GLU A 67 0.52 -1.97 19.76
N ASN A 68 1.63 -1.25 19.90
CA ASN A 68 2.87 -1.86 20.34
C ASN A 68 2.80 -1.98 21.88
N THR A 69 2.87 -3.21 22.39
CA THR A 69 3.24 -3.57 23.77
C THR A 69 4.50 -2.87 24.25
#